data_AF-A0A377K4P4-F1
#
_entry.id   AF-A0A377K4P4-F1
#
_cell.length_a   1.000
_cell.length_b   1.000
_cell.length_c   1.000
_cell.angle_alpha   90.00
_cell.angle_beta   90.00
_cell.angle_gamma   90.00
#
_symmetry.space_group_name_H-M   'P 1'
#
loop_
_entity.id
_entity.type
_entity.pdbx_description
1 polymer ?
#
loop_
_entity_poly.entity_id
_entity_poly.type
_entity_poly.pdbx_seq_one_letter_code
_entity_poly.pdbx_strand_id
1 'polypeptide(L)'
;MRKTLALTEATPELSGLSQSEFLSEYLKETSLNNLSRITVDIHLEEASTEEIIEHLKVLIPRWKRQLKMKSPAPREYRFGKSTFRKIIEYRLIPMMDLIFWGEDNGIKIPLSLISSLLHEDSDNDRDEGMLKATDYPLAMAFLTDASYLKSLEDYMMENNHLKDSPVEKHVEDDRNKKK
;
A
#
# COMPACT_ATOMS: atom_id res chain seq x y z
N MET A 1 24.21 16.83 -11.42
CA MET A 1 25.22 16.08 -10.64
C MET A 1 24.50 15.14 -9.70
N ARG A 2 24.82 13.84 -9.75
CA ARG A 2 24.25 12.79 -8.91
C ARG A 2 24.66 13.03 -7.44
N LYS A 3 23.70 13.13 -6.53
CA LYS A 3 23.95 13.05 -5.09
C LYS A 3 23.83 11.59 -4.69
N THR A 4 24.97 10.91 -4.60
CA THR A 4 25.08 9.59 -3.98
C THR A 4 25.00 9.81 -2.47
N LEU A 5 23.92 9.38 -1.84
CA LEU A 5 23.80 9.34 -0.38
C LEU A 5 24.64 8.16 0.12
N ALA A 6 25.78 8.46 0.74
CA ALA A 6 26.58 7.49 1.45
C ALA A 6 25.82 7.05 2.71
N LEU A 7 25.65 5.74 2.88
CA LEU A 7 25.27 5.14 4.16
C LEU A 7 26.41 5.43 5.14
N THR A 8 26.21 6.44 5.99
CA THR A 8 27.20 6.84 6.98
C THR A 8 27.10 5.88 8.16
N GLU A 9 28.14 5.07 8.31
CA GLU A 9 28.75 4.59 9.56
C GLU A 9 27.80 4.05 10.64
N ALA A 10 27.61 2.73 10.64
CA ALA A 10 27.28 2.00 11.84
C ALA A 10 28.44 2.15 12.85
N THR A 11 28.11 2.55 14.07
CA THR A 11 29.02 2.58 15.22
C THR A 11 29.69 1.21 15.42
N PRO A 12 30.99 1.18 15.81
CA PRO A 12 31.82 -0.03 15.82
C PRO A 12 31.37 -1.11 16.82
N GLU A 13 30.34 -0.87 17.63
CA GLU A 13 29.81 -1.83 18.61
C GLU A 13 28.75 -2.79 18.04
N LEU A 14 28.25 -2.55 16.82
CA LEU A 14 27.17 -3.34 16.20
C LEU A 14 27.65 -4.42 15.21
N SER A 15 28.95 -4.51 14.93
CA SER A 15 29.50 -5.39 13.89
C SER A 15 29.61 -6.87 14.28
N GLY A 16 29.26 -7.24 15.52
CA GLY A 16 29.37 -8.60 16.06
C GLY A 16 28.06 -9.31 16.35
N LEU A 17 26.91 -8.67 16.13
CA LEU A 17 25.59 -9.23 16.44
C LEU A 17 25.07 -10.07 15.27
N SER A 18 24.37 -11.17 15.58
CA SER A 18 23.57 -11.88 14.58
C SER A 18 22.56 -10.93 13.93
N GLN A 19 22.18 -11.14 12.66
CA GLN A 19 21.20 -10.26 11.98
C GLN A 19 19.90 -10.08 12.77
N SER A 20 19.46 -11.12 13.50
CA SER A 20 18.28 -11.06 14.36
C SER A 20 18.48 -10.20 15.60
N GLU A 21 19.67 -10.23 16.21
CA GLU A 21 20.05 -9.40 17.35
C GLU A 21 20.26 -7.95 16.94
N PHE A 22 20.91 -7.72 15.80
CA PHE A 22 21.05 -6.39 15.20
C PHE A 22 19.69 -5.76 14.92
N LEU A 23 18.78 -6.50 14.28
CA LEU A 23 17.42 -6.02 14.06
C LEU A 23 16.67 -5.79 15.37
N SER A 24 16.90 -6.60 16.40
CA SER A 24 16.27 -6.41 17.70
C SER A 24 16.80 -5.16 18.41
N GLU A 25 18.10 -4.89 18.35
CA GLU A 25 18.73 -3.72 18.98
C GLU A 25 18.40 -2.43 18.22
N TYR A 26 18.49 -2.44 16.89
CA TYR A 26 18.05 -1.33 16.03
C TYR A 26 16.58 -0.96 16.29
N LEU A 27 15.71 -1.96 16.47
CA LEU A 27 14.30 -1.74 16.77
C LEU A 27 14.05 -1.27 18.21
N LYS A 28 14.96 -1.53 19.16
CA LYS A 28 14.91 -0.95 20.52
C LYS A 28 15.32 0.52 20.51
N GLU A 29 16.34 0.88 19.73
CA GLU A 29 16.88 2.25 19.65
C GLU A 29 15.93 3.21 18.91
N THR A 30 15.22 2.73 17.88
CA THR A 30 14.11 3.49 17.30
C THR A 30 12.92 3.45 18.25
N SER A 31 12.77 4.50 19.08
CA SER A 31 11.62 4.78 19.97
C SER A 31 10.24 4.42 19.38
N LEU A 32 9.84 3.14 19.46
CA LEU A 32 8.55 2.61 19.03
C LEU A 32 7.91 1.85 20.20
N ASN A 33 7.49 2.62 21.21
CA ASN A 33 6.84 2.14 22.42
C ASN A 33 5.41 1.62 22.18
N ASN A 34 5.24 0.50 21.45
CA ASN A 34 3.95 -0.19 21.37
C ASN A 34 4.04 -1.62 21.92
N LEU A 35 3.29 -1.87 23.00
CA LEU A 35 3.16 -3.08 23.82
C LEU A 35 2.57 -4.32 23.10
N SER A 36 2.68 -4.41 21.78
CA SER A 36 1.92 -5.37 20.96
C SER A 36 2.76 -6.02 19.86
N ARG A 37 4.00 -6.44 20.17
CA ARG A 37 4.85 -7.22 19.26
C ARG A 37 5.25 -8.56 19.87
N ILE A 38 5.10 -9.63 19.08
CA ILE A 38 5.66 -10.97 19.35
C ILE A 38 6.66 -11.25 18.24
N THR A 39 7.89 -11.58 18.62
CA THR A 39 8.90 -12.10 17.70
C THR A 39 8.79 -13.63 17.73
N VAL A 40 8.73 -14.26 16.56
CA VAL A 40 8.65 -15.71 16.41
C VAL A 40 9.88 -16.14 15.62
N ASP A 41 10.61 -17.11 16.15
CA ASP A 41 11.67 -17.80 15.42
C ASP A 41 11.08 -19.08 14.80
N ILE A 42 11.26 -19.25 13.49
CA ILE A 42 10.69 -20.36 12.73
C ILE A 42 11.83 -21.05 11.98
N HIS A 43 12.17 -22.26 12.40
CA HIS A 43 13.14 -23.11 11.73
C HIS A 43 12.50 -23.75 10.50
N LEU A 44 12.79 -23.20 9.32
CA LEU A 44 12.16 -23.62 8.05
C LEU A 44 12.55 -25.05 7.61
N GLU A 45 13.62 -25.62 8.17
CA GLU A 45 14.09 -26.97 7.84
C GLU A 45 13.29 -28.06 8.58
N GLU A 46 12.67 -27.72 9.72
CA GLU A 46 12.08 -28.69 10.64
C GLU A 46 10.57 -28.89 10.43
N ALA A 47 9.93 -28.02 9.64
CA ALA A 47 8.48 -28.07 9.40
C ALA A 47 8.16 -27.69 7.95
N SER A 48 7.19 -28.39 7.37
CA SER A 48 6.66 -28.04 6.06
C SER A 48 5.94 -26.68 6.09
N THR A 49 5.82 -26.04 4.92
CA THR A 49 5.07 -24.78 4.77
C THR A 49 3.64 -24.90 5.31
N GLU A 50 2.97 -26.03 5.04
CA GLU A 50 1.61 -26.30 5.49
C GLU A 50 1.52 -26.40 7.02
N GLU A 51 2.47 -27.07 7.68
CA GLU A 51 2.53 -27.17 9.14
C GLU A 51 2.78 -25.81 9.80
N ILE A 52 3.70 -25.00 9.23
CA ILE A 52 3.95 -23.64 9.68
C ILE A 52 2.67 -22.79 9.60
N ILE A 53 1.95 -22.87 8.47
CA ILE A 53 0.70 -22.14 8.27
C ILE A 53 -0.36 -22.57 9.29
N GLU A 54 -0.55 -23.87 9.51
CA GLU A 54 -1.53 -24.38 10.49
C GLU A 54 -1.17 -23.96 11.93
N HIS A 55 0.10 -24.03 12.31
CA HIS A 55 0.55 -23.54 13.61
C HIS A 55 0.28 -22.04 13.79
N LEU A 56 0.57 -21.22 12.78
CA LEU A 56 0.30 -19.78 12.83
C LEU A 56 -1.21 -19.47 12.91
N LYS A 57 -2.06 -20.22 12.18
CA LYS A 57 -3.53 -20.08 12.27
C LYS A 57 -4.04 -20.30 13.70
N VAL A 58 -3.46 -21.25 14.44
CA VAL A 58 -3.84 -21.55 15.83
C VAL A 58 -3.24 -20.55 16.83
N LEU A 59 -1.98 -20.14 16.62
CA LEU A 59 -1.24 -19.30 17.56
C LEU A 59 -1.67 -17.83 17.51
N ILE A 60 -1.90 -17.26 16.33
CA ILE A 60 -2.25 -15.82 16.18
C ILE A 60 -3.50 -15.43 17.00
N PRO A 61 -4.64 -16.18 16.95
CA PRO A 61 -5.81 -15.85 17.76
C PRO A 61 -5.55 -15.98 19.27
N ARG A 62 -4.66 -16.88 19.69
CA ARG A 62 -4.28 -17.05 21.10
C ARG A 62 -3.46 -15.86 21.58
N TRP A 63 -2.48 -15.43 20.78
CA TRP A 63 -1.66 -14.25 21.05
C TRP A 63 -2.49 -12.96 21.11
N LYS A 64 -3.41 -12.76 20.15
CA LYS A 64 -4.33 -11.61 20.18
C LYS A 64 -5.16 -11.55 21.47
N ARG A 65 -5.64 -12.71 21.96
CA ARG A 65 -6.36 -12.81 23.24
C ARG A 65 -5.46 -12.52 24.44
N GLN A 66 -4.25 -13.08 24.47
CA GLN A 66 -3.29 -12.87 25.56
C GLN A 66 -2.87 -11.42 25.70
N LEU A 67 -2.62 -10.75 24.58
CA LEU A 67 -2.24 -9.34 24.52
C LEU A 67 -3.45 -8.38 24.64
N LYS A 68 -4.66 -8.91 24.85
CA LYS A 68 -5.92 -8.14 24.92
C LYS A 68 -6.08 -7.18 23.74
N MET A 69 -5.63 -7.60 22.55
CA MET A 69 -5.72 -6.78 21.34
C MET A 69 -7.19 -6.61 20.95
N LYS A 70 -7.57 -5.37 20.67
CA LYS A 70 -8.85 -5.10 20.02
C LYS A 70 -8.76 -5.58 18.57
N SER A 71 -9.85 -6.12 18.04
CA SER A 71 -9.95 -6.33 16.60
C SER A 71 -9.67 -5.01 15.89
N PRO A 72 -8.91 -5.02 14.77
CA PRO A 72 -8.74 -3.82 13.98
C PRO A 72 -10.12 -3.26 13.60
N ALA A 73 -10.24 -1.93 13.59
CA ALA A 73 -11.48 -1.29 13.17
C ALA A 73 -11.84 -1.76 11.75
N PRO A 74 -13.14 -1.96 11.45
CA PRO A 74 -13.56 -2.24 10.09
C PRO A 74 -13.06 -1.11 9.19
N ARG A 75 -12.55 -1.47 8.01
CA ARG A 75 -12.04 -0.50 7.06
C ARG A 75 -13.19 0.38 6.58
N GLU A 76 -12.98 1.69 6.62
CA GLU A 76 -13.93 2.66 6.05
C GLU A 76 -13.95 2.59 4.52
N TYR A 77 -12.77 2.39 3.91
CA TYR A 77 -12.62 2.22 2.47
C TYR A 77 -12.31 0.77 2.08
N ARG A 78 -13.02 0.23 1.08
CA ARG A 78 -12.77 -1.09 0.50
C ARG A 78 -12.31 -0.98 -0.95
N PHE A 79 -11.04 -1.25 -1.17
CA PHE A 79 -10.43 -1.31 -2.49
C PHE A 79 -10.89 -2.56 -3.23
N GLY A 80 -11.20 -2.43 -4.53
CA GLY A 80 -11.61 -3.56 -5.36
C GLY A 80 -11.52 -3.28 -6.85
N LYS A 81 -12.07 -4.16 -7.69
CA LYS A 81 -12.04 -4.04 -9.16
C LYS A 81 -12.58 -2.69 -9.66
N SER A 82 -13.65 -2.18 -9.04
CA SER A 82 -14.21 -0.86 -9.36
C SER A 82 -13.24 0.29 -9.06
N THR A 83 -12.38 0.13 -8.06
CA THR A 83 -11.37 1.12 -7.71
C THR A 83 -10.23 1.11 -8.72
N PHE A 84 -9.75 -0.07 -9.14
CA PHE A 84 -8.80 -0.16 -10.25
C PHE A 84 -9.34 0.50 -11.52
N ARG A 85 -10.60 0.21 -11.86
CA ARG A 85 -11.27 0.82 -13.00
C ARG A 85 -11.25 2.35 -12.92
N LYS A 86 -11.60 2.92 -11.75
CA LYS A 86 -11.49 4.37 -11.51
C LYS A 86 -10.06 4.90 -11.64
N ILE A 87 -9.07 4.20 -11.09
CA ILE A 87 -7.66 4.62 -11.21
C ILE A 87 -7.24 4.77 -12.67
N ILE A 88 -7.66 3.82 -13.52
CA ILE A 88 -7.35 3.80 -14.96
C ILE A 88 -8.18 4.86 -15.71
N GLU A 89 -9.51 4.80 -15.59
CA GLU A 89 -10.43 5.67 -16.34
C GLU A 89 -10.25 7.14 -15.97
N TYR A 90 -10.00 7.43 -14.70
CA TYR A 90 -9.90 8.81 -14.19
C TYR A 90 -8.44 9.29 -14.24
N ARG A 91 -7.51 8.44 -14.71
CA ARG A 91 -6.07 8.71 -14.78
C ARG A 91 -5.55 9.23 -13.43
N LEU A 92 -5.92 8.57 -12.33
CA LEU A 92 -5.63 9.04 -10.98
C LEU A 92 -4.14 9.10 -10.69
N ILE A 93 -3.32 8.17 -11.19
CA ILE A 93 -1.86 8.20 -10.96
C ILE A 93 -1.24 9.47 -11.58
N PRO A 94 -1.43 9.75 -12.89
CA PRO A 94 -1.01 11.03 -13.46
C PRO A 94 -1.58 12.27 -12.73
N MET A 95 -2.83 12.23 -12.29
CA MET A 95 -3.43 13.33 -11.54
C MET A 95 -2.73 13.56 -10.21
N MET A 96 -2.44 12.49 -9.46
CA MET A 96 -1.68 12.56 -8.21
C MET A 96 -0.28 13.10 -8.45
N ASP A 97 0.40 12.67 -9.52
CA ASP A 97 1.72 13.20 -9.90
C ASP A 97 1.68 14.71 -10.16
N LEU A 98 0.65 15.20 -10.86
CA LEU A 98 0.45 16.63 -11.12
C LEU A 98 0.17 17.43 -9.84
N ILE A 99 -0.65 16.88 -8.94
CA ILE A 99 -0.93 17.49 -7.63
C ILE A 99 0.35 17.60 -6.82
N PHE A 100 1.10 16.49 -6.71
CA PHE A 100 2.35 16.42 -5.97
C PHE A 100 3.40 17.39 -6.54
N TRP A 101 3.58 17.40 -7.87
CA TRP A 101 4.48 18.33 -8.54
C TRP A 101 4.08 19.79 -8.33
N GLY A 102 2.78 20.10 -8.41
CA GLY A 102 2.27 21.45 -8.16
C GLY A 102 2.57 21.91 -6.74
N GLU A 103 2.35 21.04 -5.75
CA GLU A 103 2.64 21.32 -4.35
C GLU A 103 4.14 21.56 -4.09
N ASP A 104 5.01 20.69 -4.62
CA ASP A 104 6.47 20.80 -4.48
C ASP A 104 7.03 22.10 -5.09
N ASN A 105 6.38 22.61 -6.15
CA ASN A 105 6.78 23.83 -6.84
C ASN A 105 6.02 25.09 -6.36
N GLY A 106 5.10 24.96 -5.40
CA GLY A 106 4.25 26.07 -4.95
C GLY A 106 3.28 26.60 -6.03
N ILE A 107 2.96 25.77 -7.03
CA ILE A 107 2.10 26.09 -8.16
C ILE A 107 0.76 25.38 -8.02
N LYS A 108 -0.33 26.15 -8.00
CA LYS A 108 -1.68 25.58 -8.08
C LYS A 108 -2.08 25.41 -9.54
N ILE A 109 -2.08 24.17 -10.02
CA ILE A 109 -2.52 23.85 -11.39
C ILE A 109 -4.05 23.97 -11.46
N PRO A 110 -4.61 24.77 -12.39
CA PRO A 110 -6.06 24.85 -12.60
C PRO A 110 -6.66 23.50 -13.01
N LEU A 111 -7.86 23.18 -12.52
CA LEU A 111 -8.53 21.92 -12.85
C LEU A 111 -8.87 21.81 -14.34
N SER A 112 -9.16 22.92 -15.02
CA SER A 112 -9.30 22.98 -16.48
C SER A 112 -8.03 22.54 -17.20
N LEU A 113 -6.86 22.95 -16.71
CA LEU A 113 -5.57 22.56 -17.27
C LEU A 113 -5.29 21.07 -17.00
N ILE A 114 -5.57 20.58 -15.79
CA ILE A 114 -5.46 19.15 -15.47
C ILE A 114 -6.39 18.33 -16.36
N SER A 115 -7.63 18.75 -16.54
CA SER A 115 -8.60 18.09 -17.44
C SER A 115 -8.07 18.04 -18.86
N SER A 116 -7.60 19.16 -19.41
CA SER A 116 -7.03 19.18 -20.77
C SER A 116 -5.80 18.26 -20.89
N LEU A 117 -4.85 18.32 -19.95
CA LEU A 117 -3.63 17.54 -20.01
C LEU A 117 -3.88 16.03 -19.86
N LEU A 118 -4.86 15.67 -19.03
CA LEU A 118 -5.19 14.27 -18.77
C LEU A 118 -6.18 13.71 -19.78
N HIS A 119 -7.00 14.50 -20.48
CA HIS A 119 -8.12 13.98 -21.27
C HIS A 119 -8.25 14.55 -22.68
N GLU A 120 -7.23 15.26 -23.20
CA GLU A 120 -7.26 15.96 -24.51
C GLU A 120 -7.81 15.12 -25.68
N ASP A 121 -7.43 13.84 -25.74
CA ASP A 121 -7.77 12.91 -26.82
C ASP A 121 -8.62 11.71 -26.36
N SER A 122 -9.27 11.79 -25.20
CA SER A 122 -10.07 10.65 -24.71
C SER A 122 -11.54 10.80 -25.07
N ASP A 123 -12.16 9.75 -25.61
CA ASP A 123 -13.62 9.65 -25.80
C ASP A 123 -14.41 9.79 -24.46
N ASN A 124 -13.71 9.81 -23.32
CA ASN A 124 -14.28 10.07 -22.01
C ASN A 124 -14.35 11.58 -21.76
N ASP A 125 -15.56 12.11 -21.70
CA ASP A 125 -15.87 13.51 -21.35
C ASP A 125 -15.56 13.83 -19.88
N ARG A 126 -14.28 13.89 -19.50
CA ARG A 126 -13.83 14.25 -18.15
C ARG A 126 -13.42 15.70 -18.10
N ASP A 127 -14.43 16.56 -18.02
CA ASP A 127 -14.27 18.00 -17.91
C ASP A 127 -13.87 18.46 -16.49
N GLU A 128 -13.57 19.75 -16.35
CA GLU A 128 -13.25 20.38 -15.06
C GLU A 128 -14.33 20.12 -13.99
N GLY A 129 -15.61 20.06 -14.38
CA GLY A 129 -16.72 19.81 -13.47
C GLY A 129 -16.66 18.41 -12.86
N MET A 130 -16.44 17.39 -13.68
CA MET A 130 -16.25 16.01 -13.26
C MET A 130 -15.00 15.86 -12.38
N LEU A 131 -13.88 16.49 -12.79
CA LEU A 131 -12.64 16.45 -12.01
C LEU A 131 -12.85 17.02 -10.61
N LYS A 132 -13.53 18.16 -10.52
CA LYS A 132 -13.84 18.81 -9.23
C LYS A 132 -14.76 17.97 -8.36
N ALA A 133 -15.76 17.31 -8.95
CA ALA A 133 -16.78 16.58 -8.22
C ALA A 133 -16.31 15.20 -7.74
N THR A 134 -15.51 14.49 -8.56
CA THR A 134 -15.20 13.08 -8.30
C THR A 134 -13.70 12.77 -8.29
N ASP A 135 -12.94 13.24 -9.27
CA ASP A 135 -11.62 12.65 -9.57
C ASP A 135 -10.55 13.22 -8.65
N TYR A 136 -10.54 14.54 -8.54
CA TYR A 136 -9.62 15.27 -7.67
C TYR A 136 -9.83 14.90 -6.19
N PRO A 137 -11.06 14.87 -5.64
CA PRO A 137 -11.28 14.37 -4.28
C PRO A 137 -10.77 12.94 -4.08
N LEU A 138 -10.94 12.05 -5.06
CA LEU A 138 -10.48 10.67 -4.96
C LEU A 138 -8.95 10.57 -5.02
N ALA A 139 -8.29 11.31 -5.92
CA ALA A 139 -6.83 11.42 -5.97
C ALA A 139 -6.26 11.96 -4.65
N MET A 140 -6.86 13.02 -4.11
CA MET A 140 -6.46 13.57 -2.80
C MET A 140 -6.65 12.56 -1.67
N ALA A 141 -7.74 11.78 -1.67
CA ALA A 141 -7.94 10.74 -0.66
C ALA A 141 -6.85 9.66 -0.74
N PHE A 142 -6.43 9.26 -1.94
CA PHE A 142 -5.30 8.35 -2.13
C PHE A 142 -3.96 8.91 -1.62
N LEU A 143 -3.74 10.22 -1.75
CA LEU A 143 -2.51 10.88 -1.29
C LEU A 143 -2.49 11.13 0.22
N THR A 144 -3.65 11.32 0.86
CA THR A 144 -3.73 11.84 2.24
C THR A 144 -4.28 10.85 3.26
N ASP A 145 -5.08 9.85 2.84
CA ASP A 145 -5.67 8.86 3.74
C ASP A 145 -4.99 7.49 3.61
N ALA A 146 -4.21 7.11 4.63
CA ALA A 146 -3.54 5.81 4.74
C ALA A 146 -4.52 4.62 4.67
N SER A 147 -5.75 4.82 5.15
CA SER A 147 -6.98 4.42 4.46
C SER A 147 -6.89 3.48 3.26
N TYR A 148 -6.62 4.15 2.16
CA TYR A 148 -6.73 3.68 0.79
C TYR A 148 -5.58 2.75 0.44
N LEU A 149 -4.35 3.12 0.79
CA LEU A 149 -3.17 2.29 0.59
C LEU A 149 -3.27 0.99 1.39
N LYS A 150 -3.71 1.08 2.64
CA LYS A 150 -3.91 -0.10 3.46
C LYS A 150 -4.97 -1.02 2.84
N SER A 151 -5.98 -0.46 2.19
CA SER A 151 -7.07 -1.22 1.55
C SER A 151 -6.61 -1.90 0.25
N LEU A 152 -5.71 -1.24 -0.50
CA LEU A 152 -5.01 -1.85 -1.63
C LEU A 152 -4.14 -3.03 -1.19
N GLU A 153 -3.39 -2.89 -0.09
CA GLU A 153 -2.57 -3.99 0.45
C GLU A 153 -3.42 -5.23 0.74
N ASP A 154 -4.56 -5.06 1.41
CA ASP A 154 -5.46 -6.17 1.70
C ASP A 154 -6.00 -6.80 0.42
N TYR A 155 -6.39 -5.99 -0.56
CA TYR A 155 -6.81 -6.50 -1.85
C TYR A 155 -5.70 -7.35 -2.50
N MET A 156 -4.45 -6.88 -2.47
CA MET A 156 -3.31 -7.63 -3.03
C MET A 156 -3.00 -8.90 -2.25
N MET A 157 -3.20 -8.92 -0.93
CA MET A 157 -3.08 -10.14 -0.12
C MET A 157 -4.18 -11.14 -0.44
N GLU A 158 -5.44 -10.71 -0.54
CA GLU A 158 -6.59 -11.55 -0.91
C GLU A 158 -6.45 -12.08 -2.34
N ASN A 159 -5.83 -11.31 -3.23
CA ASN A 159 -5.65 -11.64 -4.65
C ASN A 159 -4.18 -11.84 -5.01
N ASN A 160 -3.38 -12.46 -4.13
CA ASN A 160 -1.94 -12.61 -4.32
C ASN A 160 -1.56 -13.34 -5.63
N HIS A 161 -2.46 -14.19 -6.15
CA HIS A 161 -2.31 -14.83 -7.47
C HIS A 161 -2.27 -13.84 -8.65
N LEU A 162 -2.74 -12.60 -8.46
CA LEU A 162 -2.69 -11.51 -9.42
C LEU A 162 -1.50 -10.56 -9.20
N LYS A 163 -0.68 -10.77 -8.16
CA LYS A 163 0.36 -9.80 -7.77
C LYS A 163 1.33 -9.46 -8.89
N ASP A 164 1.73 -10.47 -9.66
CA ASP A 164 2.65 -10.32 -10.79
C ASP A 164 1.90 -10.26 -12.13
N SER A 165 0.60 -10.00 -12.09
CA SER A 165 -0.25 -9.96 -13.27
C SER A 165 -0.40 -8.55 -13.82
N PRO A 166 -0.63 -8.39 -15.14
CA PRO A 166 -0.92 -7.08 -15.72
C PRO A 166 -2.18 -6.45 -15.10
N VAL A 167 -2.20 -5.12 -15.00
CA VAL A 167 -3.30 -4.35 -14.37
C VAL A 167 -4.66 -4.67 -15.01
N GLU A 168 -4.68 -5.00 -16.30
CA GLU A 168 -5.88 -5.39 -17.04
C GLU A 168 -6.57 -6.61 -16.40
N LYS A 169 -5.81 -7.58 -15.90
CA LYS A 169 -6.37 -8.77 -15.26
C LYS A 169 -7.06 -8.46 -13.92
N HIS A 170 -6.71 -7.34 -13.28
CA HIS A 170 -7.39 -6.88 -12.07
C HIS A 170 -8.76 -6.26 -12.35
N VAL A 171 -9.02 -5.84 -13.60
CA VAL A 171 -10.28 -5.20 -14.01
C VAL A 171 -11.14 -6.07 -14.93
N GLU A 172 -10.64 -7.23 -15.35
CA GLU A 172 -11.41 -8.24 -16.08
C GLU A 172 -12.65 -8.67 -15.28
N ASP A 173 -13.82 -8.50 -15.92
CA ASP A 173 -15.08 -8.99 -15.40
C ASP A 173 -15.10 -10.52 -15.49
N ASP A 174 -15.40 -11.21 -14.38
CA ASP A 174 -15.48 -12.69 -14.34
C ASP A 174 -16.58 -13.28 -15.25
N ARG A 175 -17.37 -12.42 -15.90
CA ARG A 175 -18.47 -12.77 -16.80
C ARG A 175 -18.02 -13.37 -18.13
N ASN A 176 -16.75 -13.27 -18.51
CA ASN A 176 -16.21 -13.98 -19.68
C ASN A 176 -15.76 -15.42 -19.38
N LYS A 177 -15.82 -15.89 -18.12
CA LYS A 177 -15.60 -17.30 -17.78
C LYS A 177 -16.88 -18.14 -17.89
N LYS A 178 -17.62 -18.05 -19.01
CA LYS A 178 -18.65 -19.06 -19.37
C LYS A 178 -18.86 -19.14 -20.88
N LYS A 179 -18.17 -20.07 -21.54
CA LYS A 179 -18.75 -21.32 -22.06
C LYS A 179 -17.66 -22.29 -22.48
#